data_AF-A0AAU4U7B8-F1
#
_entry.id   AF-A0AAU4U7B8-F1
#
_cell.length_a   1.000
_cell.length_b   1.000
_cell.length_c   1.000
_cell.angle_alpha   90.00
_cell.angle_beta   90.00
_cell.angle_gamma   90.00
#
_symmetry.space_group_name_H-M   'P 1'
#
loop_
_entity.id
_entity.type
_entity.pdbx_description
1 polymer ?
#
loop_
_entity_poly.entity_id
_entity_poly.type
_entity_poly.pdbx_seq_one_letter_code
_entity_poly.pdbx_strand_id
1 'polypeptide(L)'
;MNDVRPARSGRPGKPGRPEIGTYVMDTRTTKVGIVMGHEGPYVQLRSYGGGREWDAAPDALRPATPAERLSAATAYANARSRGEVP
;
A
#
# COMPACT_ATOMS: atom_id res chain seq x y z
N MET A 1 34.37 -10.71 -9.58
CA MET A 1 33.85 -10.87 -8.20
C MET A 1 33.70 -9.47 -7.62
N ASN A 2 32.55 -8.92 -7.26
CA ASN A 2 31.37 -9.51 -6.64
C ASN A 2 30.06 -9.00 -7.24
N ASP A 3 29.16 -9.96 -7.35
CA ASP A 3 27.77 -9.90 -7.79
C ASP A 3 26.91 -9.17 -6.74
N VAL A 4 26.53 -7.92 -7.02
CA VAL A 4 25.47 -7.25 -6.25
C VAL A 4 24.15 -7.77 -6.79
N ARG A 5 23.66 -8.83 -6.15
CA ARG A 5 22.35 -9.42 -6.42
C ARG A 5 21.27 -8.33 -6.38
N PRO A 6 20.53 -8.05 -7.46
CA PRO A 6 19.38 -7.18 -7.37
C PRO A 6 18.36 -7.81 -6.42
N ALA A 7 17.80 -6.99 -5.52
CA ALA A 7 16.70 -7.36 -4.66
C ALA A 7 15.63 -8.06 -5.52
N ARG A 8 15.18 -9.25 -5.07
CA ARG A 8 14.19 -10.07 -5.77
C ARG A 8 13.03 -9.17 -6.20
N SER A 9 12.90 -9.01 -7.51
CA SER A 9 11.67 -8.50 -8.11
C SER A 9 10.54 -9.36 -7.55
N GLY A 10 9.68 -8.76 -6.73
CA GLY A 10 8.39 -9.36 -6.42
C GLY A 10 7.76 -9.78 -7.74
N ARG A 11 7.20 -10.98 -7.80
CA ARG A 11 6.48 -11.39 -9.00
C ARG A 11 5.40 -10.33 -9.24
N PRO A 12 5.11 -9.93 -10.49
CA PRO A 12 3.88 -9.20 -10.73
C PRO A 12 2.74 -10.05 -10.19
N GLY A 13 2.00 -9.50 -9.22
CA GLY A 13 0.81 -10.16 -8.68
C GLY A 13 -0.12 -10.59 -9.81
N LYS A 14 -0.85 -11.69 -9.61
CA LYS A 14 -1.82 -12.18 -10.61
C LYS A 14 -2.68 -11.00 -11.12
N PRO A 15 -2.87 -10.84 -12.44
CA PRO A 15 -3.70 -9.78 -12.97
C PRO A 15 -5.08 -9.84 -12.31
N GLY A 16 -5.47 -8.74 -11.67
CA GLY A 16 -6.75 -8.58 -10.96
C GLY A 16 -6.71 -8.73 -9.44
N ARG A 17 -5.60 -9.15 -8.82
CA ARG A 17 -5.52 -9.25 -7.35
C ARG A 17 -4.13 -8.86 -6.81
N PRO A 18 -3.98 -7.66 -6.22
CA PRO A 18 -2.72 -7.20 -5.62
C PRO A 18 -2.14 -8.17 -4.57
N GLU A 19 -0.81 -8.25 -4.46
CA GLU A 19 -0.18 -9.11 -3.45
C GLU A 19 -0.23 -8.47 -2.06
N ILE A 20 -0.42 -9.28 -1.01
CA ILE A 20 -0.33 -8.85 0.39
C ILE A 20 1.06 -8.23 0.65
N GLY A 21 1.08 -7.13 1.39
CA GLY A 21 2.28 -6.33 1.66
C GLY A 21 2.62 -5.30 0.57
N THR A 22 1.92 -5.33 -0.57
CA THR A 22 2.15 -4.36 -1.65
C THR A 22 1.45 -3.04 -1.36
N TYR A 23 2.06 -1.93 -1.78
CA TYR A 23 1.46 -0.61 -1.73
C TYR A 23 0.61 -0.33 -2.98
N VAL A 24 -0.64 0.01 -2.75
CA VAL A 24 -1.60 0.40 -3.78
C VAL A 24 -2.21 1.77 -3.48
N MET A 25 -2.58 2.48 -4.53
CA MET A 25 -3.40 3.69 -4.46
C MET A 25 -4.85 3.28 -4.70
N ASP A 26 -5.71 3.59 -3.74
CA ASP A 26 -7.16 3.53 -3.91
C ASP A 26 -7.63 4.83 -4.57
N THR A 27 -8.08 4.74 -5.81
CA THR A 27 -8.49 5.90 -6.61
C THR A 27 -9.80 6.51 -6.14
N ARG A 28 -10.64 5.78 -5.40
CA ARG A 28 -11.90 6.30 -4.87
C ARG A 28 -11.67 7.20 -3.68
N THR A 29 -10.70 6.85 -2.83
CA THR A 29 -10.39 7.62 -1.61
C THR A 29 -9.17 8.52 -1.76
N THR A 30 -8.40 8.37 -2.84
CA THR A 30 -7.11 9.05 -3.06
C THR A 30 -6.12 8.75 -1.93
N LYS A 31 -6.16 7.53 -1.39
CA LYS A 31 -5.30 7.09 -0.28
C LYS A 31 -4.40 5.95 -0.71
N VAL A 32 -3.19 5.95 -0.16
CA VAL A 32 -2.26 4.85 -0.29
C VAL A 32 -2.46 3.87 0.87
N GLY A 33 -2.58 2.59 0.55
CA GLY A 33 -2.70 1.51 1.52
C GLY A 33 -1.75 0.35 1.23
N ILE A 34 -1.45 -0.41 2.28
CA ILE A 34 -0.78 -1.71 2.21
C ILE A 34 -1.85 -2.77 2.12
N VAL A 35 -1.73 -3.68 1.16
CA VAL A 35 -2.63 -4.83 1.03
C VAL A 35 -2.44 -5.76 2.23
N MET A 36 -3.49 -5.94 3.02
CA MET A 36 -3.49 -6.82 4.19
C MET A 36 -4.06 -8.20 3.87
N GLY A 37 -5.01 -8.27 2.94
CA GLY A 37 -5.69 -9.50 2.61
C GLY A 37 -6.77 -9.30 1.56
N HIS A 38 -7.56 -10.35 1.38
CA HIS A 38 -8.65 -10.38 0.42
C HIS A 38 -9.87 -10.99 1.09
N GLU A 39 -11.01 -10.32 1.00
CA GLU A 39 -12.27 -10.77 1.59
C GLU A 39 -13.38 -10.69 0.55
N GLY A 40 -13.90 -11.85 0.14
CA GLY A 40 -14.84 -11.94 -0.97
C GLY A 40 -14.30 -11.24 -2.23
N PRO A 41 -15.06 -10.28 -2.80
CA PRO A 41 -14.62 -9.52 -3.97
C PRO A 41 -13.66 -8.37 -3.65
N TYR A 42 -13.41 -8.07 -2.37
CA TYR A 42 -12.67 -6.89 -1.93
C TYR A 42 -11.22 -7.20 -1.53
N VAL A 43 -10.41 -6.14 -1.57
CA VAL A 43 -9.05 -6.11 -1.03
C VAL A 43 -9.07 -5.31 0.26
N GLN A 44 -8.58 -5.90 1.35
CA GLN A 44 -8.42 -5.19 2.62
C GLN A 44 -7.10 -4.42 2.61
N LEU A 45 -7.18 -3.11 2.88
CA LEU A 45 -6.05 -2.19 2.93
C LEU A 45 -5.87 -1.60 4.32
N ARG A 46 -4.64 -1.29 4.69
CA ARG A 46 -4.30 -0.53 5.90
C ARG A 46 -3.33 0.60 5.57
N SER A 47 -3.45 1.73 6.26
CA SER A 47 -2.56 2.88 6.10
C SER A 47 -1.15 2.58 6.60
N TYR A 48 -0.15 3.33 6.11
CA TYR A 48 1.26 3.12 6.42
C TYR A 48 1.56 3.06 7.93
N GLY A 49 0.95 3.94 8.72
CA GLY A 49 1.14 3.99 10.17
C GLY A 49 0.29 3.01 10.98
N GLY A 50 -0.40 2.10 10.32
CA GLY A 50 -1.46 1.31 10.96
C GLY A 50 -2.79 2.05 10.97
N GLY A 51 -3.73 1.58 11.80
CA GLY A 51 -5.11 2.08 11.85
C GLY A 51 -6.13 1.10 11.29
N ARG A 52 -7.37 1.58 11.16
CA ARG A 52 -8.50 0.77 10.72
C ARG A 52 -8.30 0.29 9.28
N GLU A 53 -8.46 -1.02 9.06
CA GLU A 53 -8.51 -1.58 7.71
C GLU A 53 -9.75 -1.09 6.97
N TRP A 54 -9.64 -0.96 5.65
CA TRP A 54 -10.79 -0.67 4.79
C TRP A 54 -10.81 -1.58 3.57
N ASP A 55 -12.02 -1.84 3.09
CA ASP A 55 -12.26 -2.62 1.89
C ASP A 55 -12.22 -1.73 0.65
N ALA A 56 -11.45 -2.16 -0.35
CA ALA A 56 -11.39 -1.53 -1.65
C ALA A 56 -11.76 -2.51 -2.76
N ALA A 57 -12.46 -2.00 -3.77
CA ALA A 57 -12.77 -2.76 -4.96
C ALA A 57 -11.48 -2.93 -5.80
N PRO A 58 -11.14 -4.13 -6.31
CA PRO A 58 -9.88 -4.36 -7.02
C PRO A 58 -9.67 -3.47 -8.25
N ASP A 59 -10.75 -3.06 -8.91
CA ASP A 59 -10.77 -2.17 -10.08
C ASP A 59 -10.48 -0.71 -9.73
N ALA A 60 -10.67 -0.32 -8.47
CA ALA A 60 -10.29 0.98 -7.94
C ALA A 60 -8.82 1.02 -7.46
N LEU A 61 -8.08 -0.08 -7.58
CA LEU A 61 -6.70 -0.16 -7.13
C LEU A 61 -5.73 -0.10 -8.28
N ARG A 62 -4.69 0.71 -8.10
CA ARG A 62 -3.50 0.67 -8.94
C ARG A 62 -2.24 0.59 -8.09
N PRO A 63 -1.12 0.11 -8.65
CA PRO A 63 0.16 0.21 -7.98
C PRO A 63 0.44 1.65 -7.53
N ALA A 64 0.84 1.82 -6.27
CA ALA A 64 1.33 3.11 -5.81
C ALA A 64 2.72 3.37 -6.40
N THR A 65 2.93 4.57 -6.91
CA THR A 65 4.24 5.04 -7.35
C THR A 65 5.21 5.16 -6.16
N PRO A 66 6.54 5.16 -6.37
CA PRO A 66 7.50 5.39 -5.30
C PRO A 66 7.26 6.71 -4.55
N ALA A 67 6.89 7.78 -5.27
CA ALA A 67 6.59 9.08 -4.68
C ALA A 67 5.35 9.03 -3.77
N GLU A 68 4.30 8.33 -4.17
CA GLU A 68 3.09 8.16 -3.35
C GLU A 68 3.35 7.34 -2.09
N ARG A 69 4.19 6.30 -2.18
CA ARG A 69 4.62 5.51 -1.01
C ARG A 69 5.37 6.38 -0.01
N LEU A 70 6.32 7.19 -0.50
CA LEU A 70 7.08 8.11 0.33
C LEU A 70 6.16 9.15 0.97
N SER A 71 5.26 9.75 0.17
CA SER A 71 4.29 10.72 0.67
C SER A 71 3.39 10.15 1.77
N ALA A 72 2.96 8.89 1.65
CA ALA A 72 2.16 8.23 2.68
C ALA A 72 2.93 8.05 4.00
N ALA A 73 4.20 7.66 3.92
CA ALA A 73 5.07 7.55 5.09
C ALA A 73 5.32 8.91 5.76
N THR A 74 5.61 9.94 4.96
CA THR A 74 5.82 11.31 5.44
C THR A 74 4.55 11.90 6.04
N ALA A 75 3.38 11.69 5.42
CA ALA A 75 2.10 12.15 5.95
C ALA A 75 1.83 11.57 7.34
N TYR A 76 2.13 10.29 7.56
CA TYR A 76 2.04 9.67 8.88
C TYR A 76 3.03 10.27 9.87
N ALA A 77 4.31 10.39 9.50
CA ALA A 77 5.32 10.98 10.38
C ALA A 77 4.95 12.42 10.80
N ASN A 78 4.43 13.22 9.87
CA ASN A 78 3.95 14.57 10.12
C ASN A 78 2.73 14.58 11.05
N ALA A 79 1.74 13.72 10.80
CA ALA A 79 0.56 13.59 11.66
C ALA A 79 0.94 13.19 13.09
N ARG A 80 1.88 12.25 13.24
CA ARG A 80 2.41 11.84 14.54
C ARG A 80 3.13 12.98 15.25
N SER A 81 3.96 13.74 14.52
CA SER A 81 4.64 14.92 15.07
C SER A 81 3.67 16.01 15.52
N ARG A 82 2.47 16.09 14.92
CA ARG A 82 1.39 17.00 15.32
C ARG A 82 0.47 16.42 16.41
N GLY A 83 0.68 15.17 16.83
CA GLY A 83 -0.17 14.49 17.81
C GLY A 83 -1.54 14.05 17.27
N GLU A 84 -1.73 14.02 15.96
CA GLU A 84 -3.01 13.65 15.30
C GLU A 84 -3.22 12.13 15.26
N VAL A 85 -2.12 11.38 15.32
CA VAL A 85 -2.08 9.91 15.33
C VAL A 85 -1.08 9.43 16.40
N PRO A 86 -1.27 8.24 16.98
CA PRO A 86 -0.42 7.72 18.07
C PRO A 86 1.07 7.55 17.73
#